data_AF-A0A9P3G449-F1
#
_entry.id   AF-A0A9P3G449-F1
#
_cell.length_a   1.000
_cell.length_b   1.000
_cell.length_c   1.000
_cell.angle_alpha   90.00
_cell.angle_beta   90.00
_cell.angle_gamma   90.00
#
_symmetry.space_group_name_H-M   'P 1'
#
loop_
_entity.id
_entity.type
_entity.pdbx_description
1 polymer ?
#
loop_
_entity_poly.entity_id
_entity_poly.type
_entity_poly.pdbx_seq_one_letter_code
_entity_poly.pdbx_strand_id
1 'polypeptide(L)'
;MRVRRSAATFAASTTTLGTPSIDDLGSRLAGLSLSLPADILPSSDSDSDGESVYVLRNRRVTSSGSRPVQSQPAKSGSVFCSGTNKHGKRCGNRTLQGQFCRYHCNTSLVPRIESEALAKAQLGWLQTETWNKLAGLLNQPIDAADGEGFIYVAYLEGEEIPPDELHIKFGRSVDVSRRLTEWQARCPSCKRVCILSMRAQQCHKRLERMMLLVLQDLAANHAYRIPAFPENEPPKRAVGCDGCPLTKPANEVCKDCGVTHIEQFKFDFSLPHEDGKSKDEIQSYIELFCGLLRHHLDCRPAEELRIRRKSMS
;
A
#
# COMPACT_ATOMS: atom_id res chain seq x y z
N MET A 1 -74.79 -7.45 4.34
CA MET A 1 -73.67 -6.53 4.03
C MET A 1 -72.77 -7.17 2.98
N ARG A 2 -72.87 -6.74 1.72
CA ARG A 2 -72.00 -7.18 0.61
C ARG A 2 -71.06 -6.04 0.27
N VAL A 3 -69.76 -6.22 0.52
CA VAL A 3 -68.72 -5.25 0.16
C VAL A 3 -68.28 -5.55 -1.28
N ARG A 4 -68.56 -4.63 -2.20
CA ARG A 4 -68.01 -4.62 -3.56
C ARG A 4 -66.61 -4.00 -3.51
N ARG A 5 -65.59 -4.69 -4.03
CA ARG A 5 -64.27 -4.11 -4.32
C ARG A 5 -64.25 -3.69 -5.78
N SER A 6 -64.04 -2.41 -6.03
CA SER A 6 -63.76 -1.86 -7.36
C SER A 6 -62.28 -2.04 -7.70
N ALA A 7 -62.00 -2.52 -8.92
CA ALA A 7 -60.67 -2.53 -9.51
C ALA A 7 -60.39 -1.16 -10.14
N ALA A 8 -59.24 -0.56 -9.81
CA ALA A 8 -58.74 0.65 -10.45
C ALA A 8 -57.65 0.26 -11.45
N THR A 9 -57.86 0.66 -12.71
CA THR A 9 -56.93 0.48 -13.83
C THR A 9 -55.94 1.64 -13.83
N PHE A 10 -54.65 1.38 -13.65
CA PHE A 10 -53.58 2.37 -13.84
C PHE A 10 -53.07 2.30 -15.28
N ALA A 11 -53.18 3.41 -16.01
CA ALA A 11 -52.54 3.59 -17.31
C ALA A 11 -51.09 4.06 -17.10
N ALA A 12 -50.13 3.37 -17.71
CA ALA A 12 -48.73 3.76 -17.72
C ALA A 12 -48.47 4.68 -18.92
N SER A 13 -47.96 5.89 -18.64
CA SER A 13 -47.47 6.83 -19.65
C SER A 13 -45.98 6.58 -19.92
N THR A 14 -45.66 6.12 -21.12
CA THR A 14 -44.29 5.95 -21.62
C THR A 14 -43.74 7.32 -22.04
N THR A 15 -42.72 7.80 -21.34
CA THR A 15 -41.96 9.00 -21.73
C THR A 15 -40.64 8.55 -22.35
N THR A 16 -40.49 8.71 -23.65
CA THR A 16 -39.23 8.51 -24.39
C THR A 16 -38.28 9.67 -24.12
N LEU A 17 -37.17 9.40 -23.45
CA LEU A 17 -36.03 10.31 -23.30
C LEU A 17 -35.02 10.06 -24.44
N GLY A 18 -34.68 11.13 -25.15
CA GLY A 18 -33.71 11.12 -26.26
C GLY A 18 -32.27 10.98 -25.77
N THR A 19 -31.47 10.28 -26.58
CA THR A 19 -30.03 10.07 -26.39
C THR A 19 -29.24 11.33 -26.80
N PRO A 20 -28.23 11.77 -26.03
CA PRO A 20 -27.32 12.82 -26.46
C PRO A 20 -26.20 12.29 -27.37
N SER A 21 -25.81 13.13 -28.34
CA SER A 21 -24.80 12.89 -29.37
C SER A 21 -23.37 12.93 -28.83
N ILE A 22 -22.46 12.18 -29.47
CA ILE A 22 -21.08 11.85 -29.05
C ILE A 22 -20.03 12.93 -29.40
N ASP A 23 -20.42 14.04 -30.04
CA ASP A 23 -19.44 14.94 -30.69
C ASP A 23 -18.80 16.05 -29.82
N ASP A 24 -19.01 16.10 -28.49
CA ASP A 24 -18.64 17.28 -27.67
C ASP A 24 -17.44 17.12 -26.70
N LEU A 25 -16.60 16.10 -26.88
CA LEU A 25 -15.46 15.81 -25.98
C LEU A 25 -14.07 16.25 -26.49
N GLY A 26 -14.00 16.97 -27.61
CA GLY A 26 -12.74 17.26 -28.32
C GLY A 26 -11.89 18.46 -27.83
N SER A 27 -12.35 19.31 -26.90
CA SER A 27 -11.81 20.68 -26.78
C SER A 27 -11.14 21.05 -25.44
N ARG A 28 -10.71 20.10 -24.60
CA ARG A 28 -10.22 20.42 -23.24
C ARG A 28 -8.78 20.02 -22.87
N LEU A 29 -7.93 19.58 -23.80
CA LEU A 29 -6.55 19.16 -23.49
C LEU A 29 -5.43 19.93 -24.22
N ALA A 30 -5.68 21.16 -24.67
CA ALA A 30 -4.64 22.06 -25.17
C ALA A 30 -4.35 23.16 -24.13
N GLY A 31 -3.45 22.92 -23.18
CA GLY A 31 -3.17 23.99 -22.19
C GLY A 31 -2.11 23.77 -21.12
N LEU A 32 -1.26 22.74 -21.18
CA LEU A 32 -0.16 22.59 -20.21
C LEU A 32 1.19 22.53 -20.93
N SER A 33 1.68 23.70 -21.32
CA SER A 33 3.08 23.93 -21.67
C SER A 33 3.85 24.20 -20.38
N LEU A 34 4.64 23.22 -19.92
CA LEU A 34 5.56 23.36 -18.80
C LEU A 34 6.96 23.62 -19.35
N SER A 35 7.39 24.87 -19.34
CA SER A 35 8.78 25.26 -19.53
C SER A 35 9.58 24.94 -18.26
N LEU A 36 10.60 24.09 -18.41
CA LEU A 36 11.61 23.82 -17.40
C LEU A 36 12.65 24.95 -17.39
N PRO A 37 13.03 25.53 -16.23
CA PRO A 37 14.25 26.31 -16.15
C PRO A 37 15.48 25.40 -16.06
N ALA A 38 16.49 25.77 -16.85
CA ALA A 38 17.83 25.24 -16.82
C ALA A 38 18.66 25.82 -15.65
N ASP A 39 19.75 25.12 -15.35
CA ASP A 39 20.96 25.59 -14.67
C ASP A 39 20.96 25.73 -13.14
N ILE A 40 21.53 24.73 -12.45
CA ILE A 40 22.44 24.95 -11.30
C ILE A 40 23.57 23.89 -11.35
N LEU A 41 24.78 24.35 -11.66
CA LEU A 41 26.05 23.62 -11.52
C LEU A 41 26.46 23.55 -10.02
N PRO A 42 27.08 22.46 -9.55
CA PRO A 42 27.71 22.44 -8.24
C PRO A 42 29.15 22.97 -8.30
N SER A 43 29.46 23.94 -7.44
CA SER A 43 30.81 24.44 -7.18
C SER A 43 31.57 23.49 -6.26
N SER A 44 32.80 23.19 -6.66
CA SER A 44 33.85 22.54 -5.90
C SER A 44 34.47 23.51 -4.90
N ASP A 45 34.55 23.14 -3.63
CA ASP A 45 35.51 23.70 -2.67
C ASP A 45 36.18 22.58 -1.88
N SER A 46 37.50 22.69 -1.83
CA SER A 46 38.46 21.81 -1.21
C SER A 46 38.96 22.37 0.14
N ASP A 47 39.62 21.48 0.89
CA ASP A 47 40.62 21.73 1.94
C ASP A 47 40.16 22.26 3.31
N SER A 48 40.44 21.47 4.36
CA SER A 48 41.46 21.84 5.36
C SER A 48 41.62 20.79 6.46
N ASP A 49 42.87 20.42 6.67
CA ASP A 49 43.43 19.68 7.80
C ASP A 49 43.32 20.48 9.12
N GLY A 50 43.27 19.78 10.26
CA GLY A 50 43.27 20.45 11.57
C GLY A 50 43.21 19.53 12.79
N GLU A 51 44.36 18.95 13.12
CA GLU A 51 44.99 18.97 14.45
C GLU A 51 44.23 18.47 15.72
N SER A 52 44.61 17.26 16.13
CA SER A 52 45.03 16.83 17.48
C SER A 52 44.97 17.84 18.64
N VAL A 53 44.13 17.55 19.65
CA VAL A 53 44.34 17.97 21.05
C VAL A 53 43.98 16.84 22.02
N TYR A 54 44.97 16.40 22.80
CA TYR A 54 44.83 15.59 24.01
C TYR A 54 44.12 16.38 25.10
N VAL A 55 43.29 15.75 25.96
CA VAL A 55 43.24 16.04 27.42
C VAL A 55 42.30 15.09 28.21
N LEU A 56 42.94 14.47 29.20
CA LEU A 56 42.49 14.03 30.54
C LEU A 56 41.41 12.94 30.73
N ARG A 57 41.96 11.80 31.20
CA ARG A 57 41.37 10.69 31.95
C ARG A 57 40.54 11.15 33.16
N ASN A 58 39.30 10.69 33.25
CA ASN A 58 38.58 10.57 34.53
C ASN A 58 38.45 9.09 34.93
N ARG A 59 39.15 8.73 36.01
CA ARG A 59 39.02 7.44 36.70
C ARG A 59 37.61 7.34 37.29
N ARG A 60 36.85 6.30 36.90
CA ARG A 60 35.58 5.95 37.53
C ARG A 60 35.79 4.73 38.43
N VAL A 61 35.42 4.90 39.69
CA VAL A 61 35.47 3.91 40.78
C VAL A 61 34.54 2.74 40.46
N THR A 62 35.08 1.52 40.50
CA THR A 62 34.34 0.26 40.43
C THR A 62 33.86 -0.15 41.81
N SER A 63 32.56 -0.14 42.05
CA SER A 63 31.92 -0.85 43.18
C SER A 63 31.26 -2.13 42.66
N SER A 64 31.96 -3.25 42.85
CA SER A 64 31.46 -4.59 42.59
C SER A 64 30.54 -5.03 43.74
N GLY A 65 29.23 -4.84 43.58
CA GLY A 65 28.19 -5.39 44.45
C GLY A 65 27.35 -6.42 43.69
N SER A 66 27.79 -7.67 43.68
CA SER A 66 27.05 -8.80 43.12
C SER A 66 25.85 -9.13 44.01
N ARG A 67 24.62 -8.83 43.57
CA ARG A 67 23.40 -9.38 44.19
C ARG A 67 23.11 -10.77 43.62
N PRO A 68 22.73 -11.76 44.44
CA PRO A 68 22.34 -13.08 43.96
C PRO A 68 21.05 -12.98 43.13
N VAL A 69 21.13 -13.42 41.88
CA VAL A 69 19.97 -13.53 40.97
C VAL A 69 19.16 -14.76 41.39
N GLN A 70 18.00 -14.53 42.01
CA GLN A 70 17.00 -15.56 42.23
C GLN A 70 16.41 -15.98 40.88
N SER A 71 16.87 -17.11 40.35
CA SER A 71 16.32 -17.74 39.15
C SER A 71 14.97 -18.38 39.48
N GLN A 72 13.87 -17.76 39.03
CA GLN A 72 12.57 -18.43 39.06
C GLN A 72 12.51 -19.54 37.99
N PRO A 73 11.84 -20.67 38.28
CA PRO A 73 11.69 -21.77 37.34
C PRO A 73 10.93 -21.31 36.08
N ALA A 74 11.48 -21.60 34.90
CA ALA A 74 10.92 -21.21 33.62
C ALA A 74 9.58 -21.90 33.37
N LYS A 75 8.51 -21.12 33.20
CA LYS A 75 7.22 -21.64 32.70
C LYS A 75 7.42 -22.17 31.27
N SER A 76 7.07 -23.43 31.05
CA SER A 76 7.12 -24.10 29.73
C SER A 76 6.30 -23.30 28.72
N GLY A 77 6.91 -22.96 27.58
CA GLY A 77 6.28 -22.22 26.48
C GLY A 77 6.58 -20.70 26.44
N SER A 78 7.44 -20.19 27.32
CA SER A 78 7.83 -18.77 27.29
C SER A 78 9.02 -18.49 26.36
N VAL A 79 8.87 -17.53 25.44
CA VAL A 79 9.93 -17.05 24.53
C VAL A 79 10.49 -15.70 25.00
N PHE A 80 11.74 -15.37 24.64
CA PHE A 80 12.31 -14.06 24.98
C PHE A 80 11.71 -12.94 24.13
N CYS A 81 11.53 -11.78 24.76
CA CYS A 81 11.13 -10.55 24.07
C CYS A 81 12.19 -10.14 23.02
N SER A 82 11.70 -9.77 21.84
CA SER A 82 12.50 -9.30 20.70
C SER A 82 12.81 -7.79 20.75
N GLY A 83 12.30 -7.08 21.76
CA GLY A 83 12.58 -5.65 21.97
C GLY A 83 14.02 -5.38 22.41
N THR A 84 14.50 -4.18 22.16
CA THR A 84 15.78 -3.66 22.65
C THR A 84 15.54 -2.43 23.54
N ASN A 85 16.37 -2.26 24.57
CA ASN A 85 16.29 -1.08 25.43
C ASN A 85 16.94 0.15 24.75
N LYS A 86 16.85 1.32 25.39
CA LYS A 86 17.45 2.59 24.88
C LYS A 86 18.97 2.52 24.63
N HIS A 87 19.65 1.49 25.13
CA HIS A 87 21.08 1.26 24.93
C HIS A 87 21.37 0.14 23.92
N GLY A 88 20.37 -0.29 23.14
CA GLY A 88 20.51 -1.34 22.13
C GLY A 88 20.66 -2.76 22.68
N LYS A 89 20.55 -2.97 23.99
CA LYS A 89 20.64 -4.32 24.58
C LYS A 89 19.30 -5.03 24.48
N ARG A 90 19.32 -6.33 24.17
CA ARG A 90 18.13 -7.18 24.08
C ARG A 90 17.35 -7.18 25.40
N CYS A 91 16.03 -7.15 25.31
CA CYS A 91 15.14 -7.24 26.46
C CYS A 91 15.26 -8.60 27.15
N GLY A 92 15.45 -8.60 28.47
CA GLY A 92 15.49 -9.82 29.28
C GLY A 92 14.11 -10.40 29.63
N ASN A 93 13.01 -9.73 29.28
CA ASN A 93 11.67 -10.20 29.62
C ASN A 93 11.23 -11.36 28.73
N ARG A 94 10.40 -12.25 29.29
CA ARG A 94 9.78 -13.37 28.56
C ARG A 94 8.31 -13.10 28.23
N THR A 95 7.80 -13.70 27.17
CA THR A 95 6.42 -13.57 26.68
C THR A 95 5.81 -14.96 26.40
N LEU A 96 4.48 -15.05 26.47
CA LEU A 96 3.76 -16.32 26.30
C LEU A 96 3.27 -16.56 24.86
N GLN A 97 3.14 -15.52 24.02
CA GLN A 97 2.37 -15.61 22.76
C GLN A 97 2.92 -14.80 21.57
N GLY A 98 4.04 -14.09 21.68
CA GLY A 98 4.50 -13.27 20.57
C GLY A 98 5.49 -12.18 20.95
N GLN A 99 6.07 -11.56 19.93
CA GLN A 99 7.45 -11.06 19.90
C GLN A 99 7.85 -10.00 20.94
N PHE A 100 6.95 -9.32 21.66
CA PHE A 100 7.29 -8.20 22.55
C PHE A 100 6.61 -8.29 23.93
N CYS A 101 7.34 -7.93 25.00
CA CYS A 101 6.79 -7.89 26.37
C CYS A 101 5.96 -6.64 26.60
N ARG A 102 5.22 -6.55 27.72
CA ARG A 102 4.39 -5.38 28.07
C ARG A 102 5.14 -4.03 28.03
N TYR A 103 6.44 -4.02 28.32
CA TYR A 103 7.24 -2.79 28.25
C TYR A 103 7.62 -2.41 26.81
N HIS A 104 7.78 -3.40 25.92
CA HIS A 104 8.12 -3.20 24.51
C HIS A 104 6.91 -3.30 23.57
N CYS A 105 5.72 -3.67 24.04
CA CYS A 105 4.51 -3.58 23.23
C CYS A 105 4.11 -2.11 22.98
N ASN A 106 4.45 -1.22 23.93
CA ASN A 106 4.19 0.22 23.82
C ASN A 106 5.41 1.03 23.36
N THR A 107 6.62 0.49 23.43
CA THR A 107 7.88 1.17 23.03
C THR A 107 8.59 0.51 21.86
N SER A 108 8.07 -0.60 21.31
CA SER A 108 8.40 -0.95 19.95
C SER A 108 8.05 0.27 19.13
N LEU A 109 9.08 0.91 18.59
CA LEU A 109 9.04 1.80 17.44
C LEU A 109 8.53 0.99 16.23
N VAL A 110 7.39 0.32 16.37
CA VAL A 110 6.30 0.46 15.43
C VAL A 110 6.17 1.98 15.35
N PRO A 111 6.63 2.68 14.28
CA PRO A 111 6.00 3.93 13.95
C PRO A 111 4.52 3.59 13.96
N ARG A 112 3.86 4.01 15.05
CA ARG A 112 2.44 4.24 15.06
C ARG A 112 2.31 5.30 13.98
N ILE A 113 2.28 4.87 12.71
CA ILE A 113 1.39 5.49 11.75
C ILE A 113 0.12 5.45 12.53
N GLU A 114 -0.21 6.61 13.13
CA GLU A 114 -1.38 6.72 13.96
C GLU A 114 -2.45 6.06 13.15
N SER A 115 -3.10 5.07 13.77
CA SER A 115 -4.14 4.31 13.10
C SER A 115 -5.05 5.25 12.33
N GLU A 116 -5.24 6.49 12.79
CA GLU A 116 -5.80 7.62 12.05
C GLU A 116 -5.43 7.77 10.58
N ALA A 117 -4.17 7.74 10.16
CA ALA A 117 -3.80 7.95 8.76
C ALA A 117 -4.34 6.83 7.85
N LEU A 118 -4.16 5.60 8.29
CA LEU A 118 -4.65 4.39 7.62
C LEU A 118 -6.14 4.15 7.87
N ALA A 119 -6.70 4.66 8.96
CA ALA A 119 -8.12 4.67 9.27
C ALA A 119 -8.85 5.73 8.43
N LYS A 120 -8.21 6.88 8.18
CA LYS A 120 -8.65 7.89 7.20
C LYS A 120 -8.63 7.33 5.78
N ALA A 121 -7.75 6.36 5.49
CA ALA A 121 -7.72 5.69 4.20
C ALA A 121 -8.92 4.76 3.96
N GLN A 122 -9.88 4.68 4.90
CA GLN A 122 -11.12 3.90 4.77
C GLN A 122 -10.84 2.45 4.31
N LEU A 123 -9.84 1.83 4.92
CA LEU A 123 -9.48 0.42 4.68
C LEU A 123 -10.28 -0.53 5.59
N GLY A 124 -11.51 -0.13 5.97
CA GLY A 124 -12.40 -0.92 6.82
C GLY A 124 -12.72 -2.28 6.21
N TRP A 125 -12.72 -2.36 4.88
CA TRP A 125 -13.01 -3.56 4.11
C TRP A 125 -11.84 -4.55 4.00
N LEU A 126 -10.63 -4.13 4.36
CA LEU A 126 -9.42 -4.94 4.18
C LEU A 126 -9.40 -6.07 5.22
N GLN A 127 -9.02 -7.28 4.80
CA GLN A 127 -8.94 -8.43 5.71
C GLN A 127 -7.88 -8.21 6.80
N THR A 128 -8.14 -8.71 8.02
CA THR A 128 -7.26 -8.53 9.19
C THR A 128 -5.82 -9.03 8.92
N GLU A 129 -5.65 -10.11 8.19
CA GLU A 129 -4.34 -10.66 7.85
C GLU A 129 -3.59 -9.77 6.85
N THR A 130 -4.30 -9.18 5.90
CA THR A 130 -3.72 -8.21 4.97
C THR A 130 -3.33 -6.94 5.71
N TRP A 131 -4.16 -6.46 6.63
CA TRP A 131 -3.83 -5.41 7.59
C TRP A 131 -2.55 -5.71 8.37
N ASN A 132 -2.42 -6.91 8.92
CA ASN A 132 -1.23 -7.30 9.69
C ASN A 132 0.04 -7.29 8.83
N LYS A 133 -0.05 -7.76 7.57
CA LYS A 133 1.06 -7.69 6.61
C LYS A 133 1.41 -6.25 6.26
N LEU A 134 0.40 -5.41 6.01
CA LEU A 134 0.57 -4.00 5.69
C LEU A 134 1.25 -3.26 6.84
N ALA A 135 0.77 -3.46 8.07
CA ALA A 135 1.40 -2.95 9.28
C ALA A 135 2.85 -3.46 9.40
N GLY A 136 3.11 -4.75 9.14
CA GLY A 136 4.46 -5.30 9.11
C GLY A 136 5.40 -4.54 8.17
N LEU A 137 4.96 -4.24 6.94
CA LEU A 137 5.75 -3.49 5.96
C LEU A 137 6.00 -2.03 6.38
N LEU A 138 4.98 -1.38 6.94
CA LEU A 138 5.05 0.01 7.39
C LEU A 138 6.03 0.23 8.55
N ASN A 139 6.15 -0.79 9.39
CA ASN A 139 7.01 -0.78 10.55
C ASN A 139 8.44 -1.22 10.26
N GLN A 140 8.71 -1.77 9.08
CA GLN A 140 10.07 -2.11 8.69
C GLN A 140 10.92 -0.82 8.59
N PRO A 141 12.18 -0.84 9.05
CA PRO A 141 13.11 0.27 8.79
C PRO A 141 13.33 0.38 7.29
N ILE A 142 13.56 1.60 6.78
CA ILE A 142 13.98 1.83 5.38
C ILE A 142 15.23 0.98 5.13
N ASP A 143 15.17 0.10 4.12
CA ASP A 143 16.28 -0.77 3.76
C ASP A 143 17.03 -0.24 2.53
N ALA A 144 18.20 -0.82 2.22
CA ALA A 144 18.99 -0.38 1.07
C ALA A 144 18.30 -0.63 -0.29
N ALA A 145 17.25 -1.47 -0.32
CA ALA A 145 16.46 -1.72 -1.52
C ALA A 145 15.30 -0.72 -1.68
N ASP A 146 15.00 0.08 -0.64
CA ASP A 146 14.12 1.24 -0.70
C ASP A 146 14.86 2.43 -1.35
N GLY A 147 15.07 2.31 -2.66
CA GLY A 147 15.69 3.37 -3.46
C GLY A 147 14.70 4.42 -3.94
N GLU A 148 15.21 5.33 -4.75
CA GLU A 148 14.39 6.24 -5.55
C GLU A 148 13.81 5.52 -6.77
N GLY A 149 12.59 5.89 -7.15
CA GLY A 149 11.97 5.41 -8.37
C GLY A 149 10.57 5.94 -8.55
N PHE A 150 9.85 5.32 -9.47
CA PHE A 150 8.46 5.59 -9.77
C PHE A 150 7.62 4.36 -9.46
N ILE A 151 6.44 4.62 -8.93
CA ILE A 151 5.31 3.71 -9.00
C ILE A 151 4.47 4.11 -10.20
N TYR A 152 3.99 3.13 -10.96
CA TYR A 152 3.06 3.37 -12.03
C TYR A 152 1.83 2.46 -11.93
N VAL A 153 0.71 3.00 -12.38
CA VAL A 153 -0.54 2.29 -12.57
C VAL A 153 -0.92 2.42 -14.04
N ALA A 154 -1.00 1.27 -14.72
CA ALA A 154 -1.42 1.20 -16.11
C ALA A 154 -2.74 0.46 -16.20
N TYR A 155 -3.72 1.09 -16.84
CA TYR A 155 -4.99 0.49 -17.17
C TYR A 155 -4.84 -0.25 -18.48
N LEU A 156 -5.30 -1.50 -18.49
CA LEU A 156 -5.19 -2.35 -19.65
C LEU A 156 -6.47 -2.23 -20.46
N GLU A 157 -6.28 -1.99 -21.75
CA GLU A 157 -7.33 -1.91 -22.75
C GLU A 157 -7.06 -2.97 -23.82
N GLY A 158 -8.09 -3.42 -24.50
CA GLY A 158 -7.95 -4.40 -25.58
C GLY A 158 -9.28 -5.05 -25.93
N GLU A 159 -9.36 -5.59 -27.13
CA GLU A 159 -10.54 -6.31 -27.62
C GLU A 159 -10.81 -7.58 -26.80
N GLU A 160 -9.79 -8.14 -26.15
CA GLU A 160 -9.93 -9.31 -25.28
C GLU A 160 -10.43 -9.00 -23.87
N ILE A 161 -10.44 -7.72 -23.46
CA ILE A 161 -10.90 -7.32 -22.12
C ILE A 161 -12.39 -6.98 -22.21
N PRO A 162 -13.26 -7.70 -21.47
CA PRO A 162 -14.69 -7.41 -21.48
C PRO A 162 -14.98 -5.95 -21.08
N PRO A 163 -16.00 -5.32 -21.66
CA PRO A 163 -16.36 -3.92 -21.37
C PRO A 163 -16.78 -3.71 -19.91
N ASP A 164 -17.13 -4.78 -19.18
CA ASP A 164 -17.50 -4.74 -17.77
C ASP A 164 -16.35 -5.16 -16.84
N GLU A 165 -15.13 -5.32 -17.36
CA GLU A 165 -13.95 -5.61 -16.56
C GLU A 165 -12.97 -4.44 -16.55
N LEU A 166 -12.33 -4.22 -15.41
CA LEU A 166 -11.20 -3.30 -15.24
C LEU A 166 -9.95 -4.12 -14.97
N HIS A 167 -8.97 -4.01 -15.86
CA HIS A 167 -7.68 -4.68 -15.71
C HIS A 167 -6.64 -3.64 -15.39
N ILE A 168 -5.93 -3.83 -14.28
CA ILE A 168 -4.93 -2.88 -13.80
C ILE A 168 -3.61 -3.60 -13.67
N LYS A 169 -2.56 -3.02 -14.25
CA LYS A 169 -1.17 -3.37 -13.95
C LYS A 169 -0.58 -2.35 -13.00
N PHE A 170 -0.07 -2.86 -11.89
CA PHE A 170 0.67 -2.06 -10.92
C PHE A 170 2.15 -2.44 -10.96
N GLY A 171 3.06 -1.47 -10.90
CA GLY A 171 4.48 -1.81 -10.76
C GLY A 171 5.36 -0.62 -10.44
N ARG A 172 6.66 -0.89 -10.38
CA ARG A 172 7.69 0.13 -10.18
C ARG A 172 8.71 0.17 -11.31
N SER A 173 9.36 1.32 -11.48
CA SER A 173 10.53 1.48 -12.35
C SER A 173 11.32 2.74 -11.99
N VAL A 174 12.61 2.78 -12.30
CA VAL A 174 13.37 4.04 -12.35
C VAL A 174 13.10 4.83 -13.64
N ASP A 175 12.61 4.14 -14.67
CA ASP A 175 12.23 4.69 -15.97
C ASP A 175 10.92 4.02 -16.41
N VAL A 176 9.80 4.73 -16.21
CA VAL A 176 8.45 4.20 -16.48
C VAL A 176 8.26 3.95 -17.98
N SER A 177 8.71 4.88 -18.83
CA SER A 177 8.58 4.79 -20.29
C SER A 177 9.28 3.55 -20.84
N ARG A 178 10.53 3.32 -20.43
CA ARG A 178 11.28 2.11 -20.82
C ARG A 178 10.59 0.86 -20.31
N ARG A 179 10.16 0.84 -19.04
CA ARG A 179 9.52 -0.34 -18.44
C ARG A 179 8.21 -0.71 -19.11
N LEU A 180 7.39 0.29 -19.44
CA LEU A 180 6.18 0.07 -20.20
C LEU A 180 6.54 -0.45 -21.60
N THR A 181 7.47 0.16 -22.31
CA THR A 181 7.91 -0.31 -23.65
C THR A 181 8.37 -1.77 -23.63
N GLU A 182 9.25 -2.13 -22.70
CA GLU A 182 9.71 -3.52 -22.50
C GLU A 182 8.57 -4.49 -22.23
N TRP A 183 7.60 -4.08 -21.41
CA TRP A 183 6.43 -4.90 -21.15
C TRP A 183 5.57 -5.05 -22.41
N GLN A 184 5.61 -4.11 -23.37
CA GLN A 184 4.70 -4.10 -24.53
C GLN A 184 5.18 -5.07 -25.56
N ALA A 185 6.49 -5.05 -25.76
CA ALA A 185 7.17 -6.02 -26.59
C ALA A 185 6.89 -7.46 -26.13
N ARG A 186 6.63 -7.69 -24.83
CA ARG A 186 6.30 -9.01 -24.29
C ARG A 186 4.82 -9.35 -24.33
N CYS A 187 3.94 -8.35 -24.20
CA CYS A 187 2.48 -8.53 -24.12
C CYS A 187 1.78 -7.58 -25.09
N PRO A 188 1.80 -7.88 -26.41
CA PRO A 188 1.26 -6.99 -27.43
C PRO A 188 -0.26 -6.88 -27.44
N SER A 189 -1.02 -7.86 -26.91
CA SER A 189 -2.49 -7.77 -26.83
C SER A 189 -2.98 -6.77 -25.79
N CYS A 190 -2.14 -6.48 -24.79
CA CYS A 190 -2.44 -5.53 -23.72
C CYS A 190 -2.16 -4.10 -24.20
N LYS A 191 -3.12 -3.47 -24.89
CA LYS A 191 -3.12 -2.02 -25.10
C LYS A 191 -3.28 -1.31 -23.74
N ARG A 192 -2.87 -0.05 -23.68
CA ARG A 192 -2.62 0.58 -22.39
C ARG A 192 -2.92 2.04 -22.39
N VAL A 193 -3.35 2.48 -21.22
CA VAL A 193 -3.27 3.87 -20.81
C VAL A 193 -2.53 3.90 -19.48
N CYS A 194 -1.30 4.43 -19.51
CA CYS A 194 -0.61 4.78 -18.27
C CYS A 194 -1.23 6.05 -17.74
N ILE A 195 -2.00 5.94 -16.66
CA ILE A 195 -2.75 7.08 -16.13
C ILE A 195 -2.00 7.73 -14.98
N LEU A 196 -1.33 6.93 -14.14
CA LEU A 196 -0.67 7.41 -12.96
C LEU A 196 0.80 7.01 -12.96
N SER A 197 1.68 8.00 -12.82
CA SER A 197 3.07 7.76 -12.42
C SER A 197 3.41 8.69 -11.25
N MET A 198 3.98 8.11 -10.20
CA MET A 198 4.30 8.82 -8.98
C MET A 198 5.74 8.55 -8.60
N ARG A 199 6.52 9.61 -8.46
CA ARG A 199 7.87 9.53 -7.90
C ARG A 199 7.77 9.22 -6.41
N ALA A 200 8.58 8.25 -5.96
CA ALA A 200 8.76 7.88 -4.58
C ALA A 200 10.26 7.94 -4.27
N GLN A 201 10.65 8.85 -3.36
CA GLN A 201 12.06 9.22 -3.22
C GLN A 201 12.89 8.13 -2.53
N GLN A 202 12.33 7.42 -1.56
CA GLN A 202 13.08 6.51 -0.69
C GLN A 202 12.28 5.28 -0.26
N CYS A 203 11.28 4.88 -1.04
CA CYS A 203 10.37 3.81 -0.60
C CYS A 203 9.60 3.12 -1.74
N HIS A 204 10.00 3.30 -3.00
CA HIS A 204 9.19 2.83 -4.13
C HIS A 204 8.95 1.31 -4.08
N LYS A 205 9.92 0.51 -3.63
CA LYS A 205 9.77 -0.95 -3.49
C LYS A 205 8.79 -1.33 -2.38
N ARG A 206 8.86 -0.66 -1.24
CA ARG A 206 7.91 -0.86 -0.14
C ARG A 206 6.50 -0.43 -0.52
N LEU A 207 6.37 0.74 -1.13
CA LEU A 207 5.10 1.26 -1.63
C LEU A 207 4.46 0.27 -2.62
N GLU A 208 5.26 -0.31 -3.52
CA GLU A 208 4.80 -1.36 -4.43
C GLU A 208 4.22 -2.55 -3.67
N ARG A 209 4.97 -3.11 -2.71
CA ARG A 209 4.50 -4.25 -1.92
C ARG A 209 3.20 -3.96 -1.17
N MET A 210 3.09 -2.77 -0.61
CA MET A 210 1.88 -2.35 0.10
C MET A 210 0.67 -2.26 -0.84
N MET A 211 0.83 -1.62 -1.99
CA MET A 211 -0.24 -1.51 -2.99
C MET A 211 -0.64 -2.86 -3.54
N LEU A 212 0.33 -3.73 -3.86
CA LEU A 212 0.04 -5.09 -4.31
C LEU A 212 -0.77 -5.89 -3.28
N LEU A 213 -0.48 -5.74 -1.97
CA LEU A 213 -1.27 -6.39 -0.92
C LEU A 213 -2.71 -5.88 -0.89
N VAL A 214 -2.91 -4.56 -0.97
CA VAL A 214 -4.25 -3.95 -0.93
C VAL A 214 -5.06 -4.32 -2.17
N LEU A 215 -4.48 -4.22 -3.37
CA LEU A 215 -5.15 -4.59 -4.61
C LEU A 215 -5.46 -6.09 -4.69
N GLN A 216 -4.56 -6.93 -4.18
CA GLN A 216 -4.81 -8.37 -4.12
C GLN A 216 -5.99 -8.70 -3.22
N ASP A 217 -6.10 -8.06 -2.05
CA ASP A 217 -7.21 -8.27 -1.11
C ASP A 217 -8.52 -7.71 -1.67
N LEU A 218 -8.46 -6.53 -2.31
CA LEU A 218 -9.61 -5.90 -2.97
C LEU A 218 -10.18 -6.80 -4.07
N ALA A 219 -9.32 -7.34 -4.93
CA ALA A 219 -9.71 -8.22 -6.02
C ALA A 219 -10.21 -9.57 -5.50
N ALA A 220 -9.51 -10.19 -4.54
CA ALA A 220 -9.86 -11.52 -4.04
C ALA A 220 -11.17 -11.54 -3.24
N ASN A 221 -11.47 -10.48 -2.51
CA ASN A 221 -12.68 -10.42 -1.66
C ASN A 221 -13.83 -9.64 -2.32
N HIS A 222 -13.60 -9.09 -3.52
CA HIS A 222 -14.57 -8.28 -4.26
C HIS A 222 -15.22 -7.16 -3.41
N ALA A 223 -14.47 -6.55 -2.49
CA ALA A 223 -15.04 -5.54 -1.58
C ALA A 223 -15.62 -4.33 -2.33
N TYR A 224 -15.06 -4.02 -3.50
CA TYR A 224 -15.54 -2.98 -4.42
C TYR A 224 -16.97 -3.20 -4.92
N ARG A 225 -17.51 -4.42 -4.83
CA ARG A 225 -18.88 -4.73 -5.23
C ARG A 225 -19.90 -4.39 -4.14
N ILE A 226 -19.46 -4.06 -2.93
CA ILE A 226 -20.38 -3.76 -1.83
C ILE A 226 -20.79 -2.29 -1.95
N PRO A 227 -22.09 -1.93 -1.97
CA PRO A 227 -22.54 -0.54 -2.12
C PRO A 227 -21.95 0.42 -1.09
N ALA A 228 -21.67 -0.07 0.12
CA ALA A 228 -21.05 0.70 1.19
C ALA A 228 -19.51 0.86 1.06
N PHE A 229 -18.89 0.40 -0.03
CA PHE A 229 -17.46 0.61 -0.26
C PHE A 229 -17.12 2.09 -0.45
N PRO A 230 -16.02 2.62 0.14
CA PRO A 230 -14.99 1.92 0.92
C PRO A 230 -15.23 1.88 2.45
N GLU A 231 -16.39 2.30 2.92
CA GLU A 231 -16.68 2.46 4.36
C GLU A 231 -17.17 1.17 5.05
N ASN A 232 -17.30 0.07 4.31
CA ASN A 232 -17.83 -1.18 4.84
C ASN A 232 -16.82 -1.95 5.72
N GLU A 233 -17.34 -2.77 6.62
CA GLU A 233 -16.56 -3.80 7.32
C GLU A 233 -15.99 -4.83 6.33
N PRO A 234 -14.93 -5.59 6.73
CA PRO A 234 -14.37 -6.60 5.85
C PRO A 234 -15.47 -7.59 5.44
N PRO A 235 -15.64 -7.86 4.14
CA PRO A 235 -16.57 -8.88 3.71
C PRO A 235 -16.26 -10.18 4.44
N LYS A 236 -17.32 -10.84 4.92
CA LYS A 236 -17.20 -12.21 5.42
C LYS A 236 -16.58 -13.02 4.29
N ARG A 237 -15.48 -13.72 4.57
CA ARG A 237 -14.92 -14.67 3.62
C ARG A 237 -16.04 -15.61 3.19
N ALA A 238 -16.11 -15.90 1.89
CA ALA A 238 -16.95 -16.99 1.43
C ALA A 238 -16.64 -18.21 2.32
N VAL A 239 -17.67 -18.76 2.95
CA VAL A 239 -17.62 -19.71 4.10
C VAL A 239 -17.10 -21.11 3.66
N GLY A 240 -16.19 -21.16 2.68
CA GLY A 240 -15.75 -22.38 2.03
C GLY A 240 -14.49 -23.04 2.61
N CYS A 241 -13.74 -22.40 3.50
CA CYS A 241 -12.59 -23.06 4.14
C CYS A 241 -12.09 -22.31 5.39
N ASP A 242 -12.64 -22.66 6.56
CA ASP A 242 -12.03 -22.28 7.83
C ASP A 242 -10.63 -22.90 7.94
N GLY A 243 -9.61 -22.09 7.69
CA GLY A 243 -8.20 -22.46 7.85
C GLY A 243 -7.38 -22.63 6.57
N CYS A 244 -7.94 -22.49 5.36
CA CYS A 244 -7.07 -22.43 4.19
C CYS A 244 -6.44 -21.05 4.09
N PRO A 245 -5.10 -20.94 4.02
CA PRO A 245 -4.45 -19.68 3.72
C PRO A 245 -5.01 -19.16 2.41
N LEU A 246 -5.46 -17.90 2.38
CA LEU A 246 -5.93 -17.17 1.18
C LEU A 246 -5.28 -17.76 -0.07
N THR A 247 -5.97 -18.70 -0.72
CA THR A 247 -5.45 -19.28 -1.95
C THR A 247 -5.60 -18.15 -2.94
N LYS A 248 -4.46 -17.52 -3.24
CA LYS A 248 -4.36 -16.49 -4.26
C LYS A 248 -5.20 -16.99 -5.45
N PRO A 249 -6.15 -16.20 -5.97
CA PRO A 249 -6.91 -16.60 -7.15
C PRO A 249 -5.92 -17.16 -8.16
N ALA A 250 -6.19 -18.35 -8.70
CA ALA A 250 -5.25 -19.05 -9.56
C ALA A 250 -4.80 -18.06 -10.64
N ASN A 251 -3.56 -17.59 -10.54
CA ASN A 251 -3.13 -16.52 -11.43
C ASN A 251 -3.10 -17.13 -12.83
N GLU A 252 -3.95 -16.61 -13.70
CA GLU A 252 -4.00 -17.06 -15.08
C GLU A 252 -2.67 -16.79 -15.75
N VAL A 253 -2.23 -17.74 -16.57
CA VAL A 253 -1.07 -17.55 -17.43
C VAL A 253 -1.46 -16.59 -18.54
N CYS A 254 -0.68 -15.53 -18.74
CA CYS A 254 -0.92 -14.58 -19.82
C CYS A 254 -0.85 -15.30 -21.17
N LYS A 255 -1.88 -15.12 -22.01
CA LYS A 255 -1.96 -15.75 -23.34
C LYS A 255 -0.83 -15.30 -24.27
N ASP A 256 -0.40 -14.04 -24.16
CA ASP A 256 0.66 -13.49 -25.01
C ASP A 256 2.05 -14.04 -24.65
N CYS A 257 2.41 -13.94 -23.37
CA CYS A 257 3.79 -14.15 -22.95
C CYS A 257 4.04 -15.47 -22.23
N GLY A 258 2.99 -16.22 -21.90
CA GLY A 258 3.09 -17.48 -21.18
C GLY A 258 3.54 -17.34 -19.72
N VAL A 259 3.61 -16.12 -19.18
CA VAL A 259 4.03 -15.85 -17.79
C VAL A 259 2.83 -15.46 -16.94
N THR A 260 2.88 -15.87 -15.67
CA THR A 260 1.94 -15.45 -14.65
C THR A 260 2.25 -14.02 -14.17
N HIS A 261 1.37 -13.06 -14.46
CA HIS A 261 1.53 -11.68 -13.99
C HIS A 261 0.93 -11.49 -12.60
N ILE A 262 1.79 -11.53 -11.57
CA ILE A 262 1.37 -11.28 -10.18
C ILE A 262 0.98 -9.81 -9.91
N GLU A 263 1.31 -8.93 -10.84
CA GLU A 263 1.14 -7.47 -10.82
C GLU A 263 -0.10 -7.01 -11.59
N GLN A 264 -0.90 -7.95 -12.11
CA GLN A 264 -2.13 -7.66 -12.84
C GLN A 264 -3.33 -8.06 -11.98
N PHE A 265 -4.29 -7.16 -11.89
CA PHE A 265 -5.52 -7.32 -11.13
C PHE A 265 -6.71 -7.17 -12.07
N LYS A 266 -7.70 -8.03 -11.91
CA LYS A 266 -8.95 -8.01 -12.66
C LYS A 266 -10.08 -7.69 -11.69
N PHE A 267 -10.88 -6.69 -12.05
CA PHE A 267 -12.08 -6.31 -11.33
C PHE A 267 -13.27 -6.45 -12.28
N ASP A 268 -14.15 -7.40 -12.00
CA ASP A 268 -15.34 -7.66 -12.80
C ASP A 268 -16.54 -6.88 -12.21
N PHE A 269 -17.24 -6.15 -13.08
CA PHE A 269 -18.42 -5.31 -12.83
C PHE A 269 -19.65 -5.80 -13.61
N SER A 270 -19.61 -7.00 -14.21
CA SER A 270 -20.70 -7.55 -15.04
C SER A 270 -22.01 -7.81 -14.29
N LEU A 271 -21.95 -7.92 -12.97
CA LEU A 271 -23.16 -8.04 -12.16
C LEU A 271 -23.85 -6.68 -12.08
N PRO A 272 -25.10 -6.55 -12.59
CA PRO A 272 -25.85 -5.31 -12.51
C PRO A 272 -26.10 -5.04 -11.03
N HIS A 273 -25.38 -4.06 -10.52
CA HIS A 273 -25.57 -3.61 -9.17
C HIS A 273 -26.34 -2.31 -9.27
N GLU A 274 -27.55 -2.26 -8.71
CA GLU A 274 -28.35 -1.02 -8.74
C GLU A 274 -27.64 0.16 -8.07
N ASP A 275 -26.65 -0.12 -7.20
CA ASP A 275 -25.87 0.87 -6.41
C ASP A 275 -24.35 0.57 -6.32
N GLY A 276 -23.81 -0.30 -7.19
CA GLY A 276 -22.40 -0.69 -7.12
C GLY A 276 -21.45 0.39 -7.64
N LYS A 277 -20.20 0.36 -7.18
CA LYS A 277 -19.19 1.35 -7.59
C LYS A 277 -18.81 1.19 -9.06
N SER A 278 -18.74 2.32 -9.77
CA SER A 278 -18.32 2.35 -11.16
C SER A 278 -16.81 2.09 -11.29
N LYS A 279 -16.37 1.80 -12.52
CA LYS A 279 -14.94 1.72 -12.85
C LYS A 279 -14.18 2.99 -12.43
N ASP A 280 -14.79 4.15 -12.66
CA ASP A 280 -14.22 5.46 -12.36
C ASP A 280 -14.03 5.67 -10.85
N GLU A 281 -14.94 5.14 -10.02
CA GLU A 281 -14.84 5.23 -8.57
C GLU A 281 -13.71 4.35 -8.02
N ILE A 282 -13.51 3.15 -8.57
CA ILE A 282 -12.38 2.28 -8.21
C ILE A 282 -11.05 2.86 -8.67
N GLN A 283 -11.03 3.44 -9.87
CA GLN A 283 -9.87 4.20 -10.33
C GLN A 283 -9.56 5.38 -9.38
N SER A 284 -10.56 6.21 -9.06
CA SER A 284 -10.41 7.34 -8.14
C SER A 284 -9.90 6.89 -6.76
N TYR A 285 -10.40 5.76 -6.26
CA TYR A 285 -9.94 5.18 -5.00
C TYR A 285 -8.46 4.78 -5.05
N ILE A 286 -8.02 4.12 -6.12
CA ILE A 286 -6.63 3.70 -6.29
C ILE A 286 -5.70 4.93 -6.34
N GLU A 287 -6.09 5.95 -7.09
CA GLU A 287 -5.33 7.21 -7.20
C GLU A 287 -5.22 7.91 -5.83
N LEU A 288 -6.35 8.05 -5.12
CA LEU A 288 -6.39 8.62 -3.78
C LEU A 288 -5.50 7.85 -2.80
N PHE A 289 -5.60 6.51 -2.82
CA PHE A 289 -4.83 5.66 -1.92
C PHE A 289 -3.33 5.72 -2.21
N CYS A 290 -2.93 5.73 -3.49
CA CYS A 290 -1.54 5.96 -3.87
C CYS A 290 -1.03 7.31 -3.37
N GLY A 291 -1.84 8.37 -3.53
CA GLY A 291 -1.57 9.71 -3.02
C GLY A 291 -1.32 9.74 -1.51
N LEU A 292 -2.19 9.08 -0.75
CA LEU A 292 -2.12 8.98 0.71
C LEU A 292 -0.87 8.22 1.16
N LEU A 293 -0.59 7.06 0.56
CA LEU A 293 0.61 6.28 0.91
C LEU A 293 1.89 7.04 0.59
N ARG A 294 1.96 7.73 -0.56
CA ARG A 294 3.10 8.58 -0.89
C ARG A 294 3.32 9.64 0.17
N HIS A 295 2.27 10.38 0.53
CA HIS A 295 2.38 11.43 1.55
C HIS A 295 2.92 10.86 2.87
N HIS A 296 2.43 9.70 3.31
CA HIS A 296 2.90 9.08 4.55
C HIS A 296 4.33 8.55 4.51
N LEU A 297 4.77 8.05 3.37
CA LEU A 297 6.13 7.50 3.24
C LEU A 297 7.18 8.59 2.98
N ASP A 298 6.84 9.62 2.20
CA ASP A 298 7.75 10.73 1.90
C ASP A 298 7.83 11.75 3.05
N CYS A 299 6.79 11.88 3.89
CA CYS A 299 6.81 12.80 5.05
C CYS A 299 7.59 12.29 6.26
N ARG A 300 8.30 11.15 6.20
CA ARG A 300 9.25 10.84 7.27
C ARG A 300 10.43 11.81 7.16
N PRO A 301 10.63 12.71 8.15
CA PRO A 301 11.68 13.70 8.05
C PRO A 301 13.02 12.99 7.91
N ALA A 302 13.82 13.39 6.93
CA ALA A 302 15.22 12.96 6.76
C ALA A 302 16.08 13.16 8.04
N GLU A 303 15.56 13.90 9.02
CA GLU A 303 16.14 14.17 10.33
C GLU A 303 16.24 12.92 11.22
N GLU A 304 15.28 11.98 11.17
CA GLU A 304 15.40 10.69 11.87
C GLU A 304 16.54 9.82 11.29
N LEU A 305 16.82 9.95 9.99
CA LEU A 305 17.93 9.26 9.32
C LEU A 305 19.29 9.91 9.65
N ARG A 306 19.34 11.24 9.84
CA ARG A 306 20.56 11.95 10.25
C ARG A 306 20.99 11.63 11.68
N ILE A 307 20.05 11.46 12.62
CA ILE A 307 20.36 11.12 14.02
C ILE A 307 21.04 9.74 14.12
N ARG A 308 20.65 8.77 13.27
CA ARG A 308 21.26 7.43 13.28
C ARG A 308 22.65 7.36 12.65
N ARG A 309 22.96 8.21 11.65
CA ARG A 309 24.32 8.26 11.07
C ARG A 309 25.34 8.86 12.04
N LYS A 310 24.94 9.83 12.87
CA LYS A 310 25.80 10.42 13.91
C LYS A 310 26.07 9.48 15.10
N SER A 311 25.33 8.39 15.27
CA SER A 311 25.57 7.41 16.35
C SER A 311 26.48 6.25 15.94
N MET A 312 26.99 6.23 14.71
CA MET A 312 27.91 5.20 14.21
C MET A 312 29.30 5.76 13.84
N SER A 313 29.54 7.05 14.08
CA SER A 313 30.83 7.74 14.02
C SER A 313 31.27 8.11 15.43
#